data_AF-A0A9C7SJ12-F1
#
_entry.id   AF-A0A9C7SJ12-F1
#
_cell.length_a   1.000
_cell.length_b   1.000
_cell.length_c   1.000
_cell.angle_alpha   90.00
_cell.angle_beta   90.00
_cell.angle_gamma   90.00
#
_symmetry.space_group_name_H-M   'P 1'
#
loop_
_entity.id
_entity.type
_entity.pdbx_description
1 polymer ?
#
loop_
_entity_poly.entity_id
_entity_poly.type
_entity_poly.pdbx_seq_one_letter_code
_entity_poly.pdbx_strand_id
1 'polypeptide(L)'
;MFWPYQTKSIITGILIASLLWVLPVTANEQSEPARLASRTLLLDITLAGTRIVAVGERGIVLTSDDSGKTWQQKLVPTRSQL
;
A
#
# COMPACT_ATOMS: atom_id res chain seq x y z
N MET A 1 -15.87 -6.88 -66.80
CA MET A 1 -14.98 -6.39 -65.73
C MET A 1 -15.88 -5.69 -64.72
N PHE A 2 -16.40 -6.47 -63.78
CA PHE A 2 -17.50 -6.11 -62.91
C PHE A 2 -16.92 -5.76 -61.54
N TRP A 3 -17.00 -4.49 -61.15
CA TRP A 3 -16.56 -4.03 -59.82
C TRP A 3 -17.80 -3.84 -58.95
N PRO A 4 -18.03 -4.64 -57.89
CA PRO A 4 -19.13 -4.38 -56.97
C PRO A 4 -18.65 -3.58 -55.76
N TYR A 5 -19.46 -2.57 -55.45
CA TYR A 5 -19.74 -2.00 -54.13
C TYR A 5 -19.16 -2.77 -52.93
N GLN A 6 -18.17 -2.16 -52.26
CA GLN A 6 -17.76 -2.54 -50.91
C GLN A 6 -18.77 -1.98 -49.89
N THR A 7 -19.88 -2.71 -49.73
CA THR A 7 -20.80 -2.52 -48.62
C THR A 7 -20.43 -3.53 -47.54
N LYS A 8 -19.57 -3.17 -46.58
CA LYS A 8 -19.47 -3.90 -45.31
C LYS A 8 -19.27 -2.92 -44.15
N SER A 9 -20.41 -2.64 -43.53
CA SER A 9 -20.57 -2.43 -42.09
C SER A 9 -19.71 -1.33 -41.49
N ILE A 10 -20.40 -0.22 -41.22
CA ILE A 10 -20.19 0.65 -40.07
C ILE A 10 -20.11 -0.29 -38.86
N ILE A 11 -18.90 -0.75 -38.52
CA ILE A 11 -18.65 -1.48 -37.28
C ILE A 11 -18.69 -0.39 -36.20
N THR A 12 -19.91 -0.12 -35.78
CA THR A 12 -20.28 0.31 -34.45
C THR A 12 -19.59 -0.66 -33.48
N GLY A 13 -18.35 -0.37 -33.12
CA GLY A 13 -17.51 -1.22 -32.28
C GLY A 13 -16.53 -0.38 -31.48
N ILE A 14 -16.93 0.84 -31.14
CA ILE A 14 -16.26 1.67 -30.15
C ILE A 14 -16.77 1.19 -28.77
N LEU A 15 -15.83 0.74 -27.94
CA LEU A 15 -15.86 0.79 -26.46
C LEU A 15 -16.54 -0.31 -25.62
N ILE A 16 -16.32 -1.61 -25.83
CA ILE A 16 -16.58 -2.56 -24.71
C ILE A 16 -15.63 -3.78 -24.73
N ALA A 17 -14.32 -3.59 -24.51
CA ALA A 17 -13.45 -4.71 -24.11
C ALA A 17 -12.08 -4.26 -23.56
N SER A 18 -11.67 -3.01 -23.73
CA SER A 18 -10.45 -2.45 -23.09
C SER A 18 -10.71 -2.00 -21.65
N LEU A 19 -11.65 -2.66 -20.96
CA LEU A 19 -11.96 -2.42 -19.55
C LEU A 19 -11.44 -3.58 -18.68
N LEU A 20 -10.26 -4.09 -19.01
CA LEU A 20 -9.34 -4.54 -17.98
C LEU A 20 -8.50 -3.32 -17.60
N TRP A 21 -9.16 -2.34 -16.95
CA TRP A 21 -8.42 -1.43 -16.08
C TRP A 21 -7.86 -2.34 -15.00
N VAL A 22 -6.58 -2.68 -15.16
CA VAL A 22 -5.78 -3.31 -14.12
C VAL A 22 -6.03 -2.45 -12.90
N LEU A 23 -6.76 -2.97 -11.92
CA LEU A 23 -6.77 -2.36 -10.60
C LEU A 23 -5.28 -2.34 -10.24
N PRO A 24 -4.64 -1.17 -10.07
CA PRO A 24 -3.34 -1.18 -9.46
C PRO A 24 -3.62 -1.81 -8.10
N VAL A 25 -3.19 -3.05 -7.90
CA VAL A 25 -3.13 -3.63 -6.57
C VAL A 25 -2.02 -2.83 -5.91
N THR A 26 -2.37 -1.64 -5.43
CA THR A 26 -1.50 -0.87 -4.56
C THR A 26 -1.48 -1.72 -3.31
N ALA A 27 -0.47 -2.58 -3.19
CA ALA A 27 -0.06 -3.07 -1.89
C ALA A 27 0.01 -1.81 -1.02
N ASN A 28 -0.75 -1.79 0.09
CA ASN A 28 -0.75 -0.64 0.97
C ASN A 28 0.69 -0.51 1.51
N GLU A 29 1.50 0.37 0.92
CA GLU A 29 2.92 0.57 1.28
C GLU A 29 3.04 1.20 2.68
N GLN A 30 1.93 1.70 3.20
CA GLN A 30 1.81 2.31 4.50
C GLN A 30 1.36 1.28 5.53
N SER A 31 2.02 1.28 6.69
CA SER A 31 1.64 0.43 7.81
C SER A 31 0.17 0.63 8.19
N GLU A 32 -0.60 -0.45 8.35
CA GLU A 32 -1.98 -0.38 8.85
C GLU A 32 -2.01 0.23 10.27
N PRO A 33 -2.91 1.19 10.56
CA PRO A 33 -2.97 1.82 11.87
C PRO A 33 -3.43 0.84 12.97
N ALA A 34 -2.49 0.55 13.87
CA ALA A 34 -2.60 0.27 15.31
C ALA A 34 -3.55 -0.79 15.88
N ARG A 35 -4.47 -1.40 15.14
CA ARG A 35 -5.33 -2.44 15.77
C ARG A 35 -4.54 -3.69 16.20
N LEU A 36 -3.34 -3.89 15.65
CA LEU A 36 -2.46 -5.03 15.94
C LEU A 36 -1.19 -4.66 16.72
N ALA A 37 -0.85 -3.37 16.90
CA ALA A 37 0.42 -2.97 17.51
C ALA A 37 0.57 -3.44 18.96
N SER A 38 -0.51 -3.39 19.75
CA SER A 38 -0.52 -3.91 21.14
C SER A 38 -0.47 -5.44 21.24
N ARG A 39 -0.55 -6.15 20.11
CA ARG A 39 -0.53 -7.62 20.01
C ARG A 39 0.60 -8.15 19.14
N THR A 40 1.50 -7.29 18.68
CA THR A 40 2.59 -7.66 17.79
C THR A 40 3.92 -7.58 18.54
N LEU A 41 4.83 -8.49 18.20
CA LEU A 41 6.15 -8.56 18.82
C LEU A 41 6.96 -7.29 18.48
N LEU A 42 7.52 -6.66 19.51
CA LEU A 42 8.57 -5.67 19.35
C LEU A 42 9.91 -6.41 19.26
N LEU A 43 10.68 -6.06 18.24
CA LEU A 43 11.93 -6.73 17.89
C LEU A 43 13.15 -6.01 18.47
N ASP A 44 13.10 -4.68 18.53
CA ASP A 44 14.18 -3.85 19.07
C ASP A 44 13.68 -2.51 19.59
N ILE A 45 14.48 -1.86 20.45
CA ILE A 45 14.19 -0.58 21.07
C ILE A 45 15.50 0.19 21.32
N THR A 46 15.50 1.48 20.99
CA THR A 46 16.66 2.35 21.19
C THR A 46 16.26 3.76 21.60
N LEU A 47 17.20 4.47 22.22
CA LEU A 47 17.08 5.88 22.55
C LEU A 47 17.72 6.72 21.43
N ALA A 48 16.92 7.52 20.74
CA ALA A 48 17.35 8.48 19.73
C ALA A 48 17.32 9.89 20.34
N GLY A 49 18.42 10.29 20.99
CA GLY A 49 18.49 11.54 21.74
C GLY A 49 17.63 11.47 23.00
N THR A 50 16.50 12.19 23.02
CA THR A 50 15.52 12.15 24.13
C THR A 50 14.29 11.30 23.82
N ARG A 51 14.12 10.84 22.57
CA ARG A 51 12.98 10.05 22.12
C ARG A 51 13.32 8.58 22.12
N ILE A 52 12.41 7.75 22.63
CA ILE A 52 12.51 6.30 22.50
C ILE A 52 11.85 5.87 21.19
N VAL A 53 12.52 4.98 20.46
CA VAL A 53 12.01 4.37 19.23
C VAL A 53 12.00 2.86 19.41
N ALA A 54 10.83 2.25 19.22
CA ALA A 54 10.67 0.80 19.22
C ALA A 54 10.17 0.33 17.85
N VAL A 55 10.70 -0.79 17.38
CA VAL A 55 10.33 -1.37 16.09
C VAL A 55 9.78 -2.79 16.28
N GLY A 56 8.80 -3.17 15.46
CA GLY A 56 8.15 -4.47 15.51
C GLY A 56 7.94 -5.07 14.11
N GLU A 57 7.33 -6.25 14.06
CA GLU A 57 7.04 -6.92 12.79
C GLU A 57 6.15 -6.06 11.88
N ARG A 58 6.20 -6.35 10.57
CA ARG A 58 5.35 -5.71 9.54
C ARG A 58 5.50 -4.17 9.49
N GLY A 59 6.67 -3.68 9.87
CA GLY A 59 6.99 -2.25 9.85
C GLY A 59 6.27 -1.43 10.91
N ILE A 60 5.95 -2.03 12.05
CA ILE A 60 5.50 -1.27 13.22
C ILE A 60 6.65 -0.42 13.74
N VAL A 61 6.42 0.88 13.85
CA VAL A 61 7.34 1.83 14.49
C VAL A 61 6.56 2.61 15.53
N LEU A 62 6.97 2.50 16.80
CA LEU A 62 6.43 3.24 17.92
C LEU A 62 7.45 4.24 18.43
N THR A 63 6.96 5.41 18.84
CA THR A 63 7.80 6.48 19.43
C THR A 63 7.23 6.95 20.75
N SER A 64 8.09 7.29 21.69
CA SER A 64 7.72 7.88 22.97
C SER A 64 8.64 9.06 23.30
N ASP A 65 8.02 10.17 23.73
CA ASP A 65 8.70 11.40 24.16
C ASP A 65 8.69 11.60 25.68
N ASP A 66 8.07 10.67 26.42
CA ASP A 66 7.81 10.78 27.86
C ASP A 66 8.35 9.59 28.66
N SER A 67 9.51 9.09 28.23
CA SER A 67 10.21 7.95 28.83
C SER A 67 9.39 6.66 28.83
N GLY A 68 8.62 6.42 27.76
CA GLY A 68 7.88 5.18 27.54
C GLY A 68 6.51 5.12 28.21
N LYS A 69 6.01 6.24 28.76
CA LYS A 69 4.68 6.29 29.40
C LYS A 69 3.57 6.27 28.36
N THR A 70 3.75 7.00 27.27
CA THR A 70 2.85 7.01 26.12
C THR A 70 3.61 6.70 24.84
N TRP A 71 2.90 6.05 23.91
CA TRP A 71 3.46 5.58 22.65
C TRP A 71 2.58 6.03 21.50
N GLN A 72 3.21 6.48 20.43
CA GLN A 72 2.55 6.83 19.17
C GLN A 72 3.11 5.97 18.05
N GLN A 73 2.22 5.28 17.32
CA GLN A 73 2.60 4.62 16.09
C GLN A 73 2.88 5.66 15.01
N LYS A 74 4.01 5.49 14.32
CA LYS A 74 4.35 6.27 13.13
C LYS A 74 4.10 5.43 11.89
N LEU A 75 3.43 6.03 10.93
CA LEU A 75 3.31 5.48 9.58
C LEU A 75 4.66 5.66 8.90
N VAL A 76 5.32 4.55 8.57
CA VAL A 76 6.56 4.54 7.81
C VAL A 76 6.32 3.81 6.50
N PRO A 77 6.97 4.21 5.39
CA PRO A 77 6.98 3.42 4.18
C PRO A 77 7.60 2.05 4.47
N THR A 78 6.90 0.99 4.10
CA THR A 78 7.38 -0.38 4.22
C THR A 78 7.44 -1.00 2.83
N ARG A 79 8.46 -1.80 2.57
CA ARG A 79 8.56 -2.56 1.32
C ARG A 79 8.57 -4.04 1.68
N SER A 80 7.50 -4.75 1.31
CA SER A 80 7.51 -6.21 1.37
C SER A 80 8.38 -6.73 0.23
N GLN A 81 9.35 -7.59 0.55
CA GLN A 81 10.07 -8.38 -0.46
C GLN A 81 9.20 -9.57 -0.84
N LEU A 82 8.14 -9.34 -1.62
CA LEU A 82 7.39 -10.42 -2.27
C LEU A 82 7.20 -10.07 -3.75
#